data_AF-A0ABD1G000-F1
#
_entry.id   AF-A0ABD1G000-F1
#
_cell.length_a   1.000
_cell.length_b   1.000
_cell.length_c   1.000
_cell.angle_alpha   90.00
_cell.angle_beta   90.00
_cell.angle_gamma   90.00
#
_symmetry.space_group_name_H-M   'P 1'
#
loop_
_entity.id
_entity.type
_entity.pdbx_description
1 polymer ?
#
loop_
_entity_poly.entity_id
_entity_poly.type
_entity_poly.pdbx_seq_one_letter_code
_entity_poly.pdbx_strand_id
1 'polypeptide(L)'
;MDRKVFYRLSSQKKCFFSFSKPVIQYRTYTYMMPEISNDRYKELAILDFNRCQAQHQLEWTYMQEWFHKSSISEFGISKRDLLRAFFLAAATIFKPKRTLERLVWTKTQIVSRMITSFLNHGTALSLDQKSLVTQIGHNFDDLDEIIGAMEDYGLAGTLLTTFQKLLDGFHRYTRHQLKNVWSQWFMKLKQGEVNGGDEAELLANTLNICAGLTAINSDVLSHPEHMTLSTLTNKICKCLSLLIKDKKACYYLCGSLQENNMRCELFLTEHADAGSCGRGGVKDKELEHDMQVLVKLVLEENGGGVDRDIKHTFLSVFKTFYYSAYHDDETTDVHILKVLFKPVV
;
A
#
# COMPACT_ATOMS: atom_id res chain seq x y z
N MET A 1 -4.71 -12.63 -15.73
CA MET A 1 -5.49 -12.68 -14.46
C MET A 1 -6.85 -12.02 -14.67
N ASP A 2 -7.95 -12.64 -14.23
CA ASP A 2 -9.30 -12.08 -14.37
C ASP A 2 -9.46 -10.80 -13.52
N ARG A 3 -10.05 -9.73 -14.08
CA ARG A 3 -10.17 -8.37 -13.50
C ARG A 3 -11.05 -8.30 -12.24
N LYS A 4 -11.46 -9.44 -11.70
CA LYS A 4 -12.33 -9.58 -10.52
C LYS A 4 -11.61 -10.01 -9.25
N VAL A 5 -10.31 -10.26 -9.32
CA VAL A 5 -9.52 -10.62 -8.14
C VAL A 5 -8.84 -9.37 -7.60
N PHE A 6 -9.38 -8.81 -6.52
CA PHE A 6 -8.64 -8.56 -5.27
C PHE A 6 -9.27 -7.47 -4.42
N TYR A 7 -10.07 -7.93 -3.45
CA TYR A 7 -10.16 -7.40 -2.10
C TYR A 7 -10.95 -8.39 -1.27
N ARG A 8 -10.42 -8.89 -0.15
CA ARG A 8 -11.23 -9.81 0.67
C ARG A 8 -12.48 -9.07 1.20
N LEU A 9 -12.38 -7.81 1.62
CA LEU A 9 -13.53 -7.02 2.10
C LEU A 9 -14.48 -6.51 1.01
N SER A 10 -14.00 -5.96 -0.11
CA SER A 10 -14.88 -5.51 -1.21
C SER A 10 -15.47 -6.70 -1.98
N SER A 11 -14.72 -7.79 -2.17
CA SER A 11 -15.27 -9.04 -2.68
C SER A 11 -16.20 -9.72 -1.67
N GLN A 12 -15.93 -9.72 -0.36
CA GLN A 12 -16.89 -10.19 0.67
C GLN A 12 -18.17 -9.36 0.61
N LYS A 13 -18.07 -8.04 0.51
CA LYS A 13 -19.24 -7.16 0.41
C LYS A 13 -20.03 -7.39 -0.87
N LYS A 14 -19.37 -7.52 -2.03
CA LYS A 14 -20.02 -7.91 -3.29
C LYS A 14 -20.65 -9.31 -3.17
N CYS A 15 -19.96 -10.26 -2.52
CA CYS A 15 -20.49 -11.59 -2.23
C CYS A 15 -21.73 -11.54 -1.34
N PHE A 16 -21.86 -10.62 -0.38
CA PHE A 16 -23.10 -10.48 0.42
C PHE A 16 -24.31 -10.10 -0.44
N PHE A 17 -24.13 -9.18 -1.38
CA PHE A 17 -25.20 -8.79 -2.30
C PHE A 17 -25.50 -9.85 -3.36
N SER A 18 -24.56 -10.77 -3.62
CA SER A 18 -24.76 -11.91 -4.54
C SER A 18 -25.00 -13.24 -3.81
N PHE A 19 -25.13 -13.25 -2.48
CA PHE A 19 -25.38 -14.46 -1.71
C PHE A 19 -26.87 -14.83 -1.83
N SER A 20 -27.20 -15.38 -2.99
CA SER A 20 -28.51 -15.95 -3.28
C SER A 20 -28.58 -17.37 -2.70
N LYS A 21 -29.77 -17.81 -2.27
CA LYS A 21 -30.04 -19.25 -2.08
C LYS A 21 -29.88 -19.89 -3.46
N PRO A 22 -28.80 -20.66 -3.74
CA PRO A 22 -28.63 -21.26 -5.06
C PRO A 22 -29.72 -22.32 -5.19
N VAL A 23 -30.74 -21.98 -5.97
CA VAL A 23 -31.72 -22.93 -6.44
C VAL A 23 -31.12 -23.54 -7.70
N ILE A 24 -30.61 -24.76 -7.59
CA ILE A 24 -30.13 -25.49 -8.76
C ILE A 24 -31.34 -26.21 -9.35
N GLN A 25 -31.71 -25.82 -10.57
CA GLN A 25 -32.87 -26.35 -11.28
C GLN A 25 -32.38 -27.32 -12.36
N TYR A 26 -32.57 -28.62 -12.13
CA TYR A 26 -32.32 -29.65 -13.13
C TYR A 26 -33.64 -30.19 -13.64
N ARG A 27 -34.03 -29.78 -14.87
CA ARG A 27 -35.14 -30.24 -15.75
C ARG A 27 -36.53 -30.56 -15.14
N THR A 28 -36.63 -31.20 -13.96
CA THR A 28 -37.87 -31.54 -13.23
C THR A 28 -37.78 -31.44 -11.69
N TYR A 29 -36.60 -31.21 -11.09
CA TYR A 29 -36.47 -31.06 -9.63
C TYR A 29 -35.72 -29.79 -9.22
N THR A 30 -36.17 -29.23 -8.10
CA THR A 30 -35.58 -28.07 -7.43
C THR A 30 -34.92 -28.55 -6.15
N TYR A 31 -33.60 -28.40 -6.00
CA TYR A 31 -32.87 -28.80 -4.79
C TYR A 31 -32.09 -27.62 -4.21
N MET A 32 -32.10 -27.51 -2.88
CA MET A 32 -31.36 -26.49 -2.11
C MET A 32 -30.14 -27.14 -1.45
N MET A 33 -29.01 -26.42 -1.39
CA MET A 33 -27.79 -26.84 -0.68
C MET A 33 -27.63 -26.08 0.65
N PRO A 34 -28.34 -26.48 1.72
CA PRO A 34 -28.39 -25.71 2.98
C PRO A 34 -27.03 -25.60 3.69
N GLU A 35 -26.14 -26.56 3.50
CA GLU A 35 -24.78 -26.52 4.06
C GLU A 35 -23.84 -25.53 3.35
N ILE A 36 -24.20 -25.09 2.14
CA ILE A 36 -23.40 -24.16 1.32
C ILE A 36 -24.01 -22.75 1.37
N SER A 37 -25.33 -22.65 1.35
CA SER A 37 -26.05 -21.38 1.39
C SER A 37 -27.20 -21.45 2.39
N ASN A 38 -27.04 -20.71 3.48
CA ASN A 38 -28.07 -20.55 4.49
C ASN A 38 -28.02 -19.14 5.09
N ASP A 39 -29.16 -18.76 5.68
CA ASP A 39 -29.35 -17.43 6.24
C ASP A 39 -28.43 -17.18 7.45
N ARG A 40 -28.03 -18.23 8.18
CA ARG A 40 -27.11 -18.12 9.33
C ARG A 40 -25.70 -17.71 8.92
N TYR A 41 -25.17 -18.24 7.81
CA TYR A 41 -23.87 -17.81 7.27
C TYR A 41 -23.93 -16.37 6.76
N LYS A 42 -25.03 -15.99 6.12
CA LYS A 42 -25.25 -14.61 5.67
C LYS A 42 -25.28 -13.65 6.86
N GLU A 43 -26.08 -13.95 7.88
CA GLU A 43 -26.20 -13.13 9.08
C GLU A 43 -24.86 -13.01 9.82
N LEU A 44 -24.16 -14.12 10.04
CA LEU A 44 -22.85 -14.12 10.68
C LEU A 44 -21.85 -13.23 9.93
N ALA A 45 -21.85 -13.32 8.60
CA ALA A 45 -20.90 -12.56 7.79
C ALA A 45 -21.25 -11.06 7.71
N ILE A 46 -22.55 -10.69 7.77
CA ILE A 46 -22.99 -9.30 7.94
C ILE A 46 -22.49 -8.76 9.29
N LEU A 47 -22.69 -9.50 10.37
CA LEU A 47 -22.25 -9.10 11.71
C LEU A 47 -20.73 -8.96 11.80
N ASP A 48 -19.98 -9.92 11.26
CA ASP A 48 -18.51 -9.87 11.24
C ASP A 48 -17.98 -8.70 10.41
N PHE A 49 -18.57 -8.44 9.23
CA PHE A 49 -18.22 -7.31 8.39
C PHE A 49 -18.48 -5.97 9.12
N ASN A 50 -19.69 -5.79 9.68
CA ASN A 50 -20.06 -4.57 10.38
C ASN A 50 -19.18 -4.34 11.62
N ARG A 51 -18.79 -5.40 12.33
CA ARG A 51 -17.85 -5.32 13.45
C ARG A 51 -16.46 -4.86 12.99
N CYS A 52 -15.94 -5.40 11.89
CA CYS A 52 -14.67 -4.95 11.32
C CYS A 52 -14.76 -3.48 10.89
N GLN A 53 -15.84 -3.11 10.20
CA GLN A 53 -16.06 -1.75 9.72
C GLN A 53 -16.10 -0.74 10.88
N ALA A 54 -16.83 -1.03 11.96
CA ALA A 54 -16.90 -0.16 13.13
C ALA A 54 -15.50 0.06 13.76
N GLN A 55 -14.69 -1.00 13.85
CA GLN A 55 -13.30 -0.89 14.30
C GLN A 55 -12.46 0.00 13.37
N HIS A 56 -12.60 -0.16 12.05
CA HIS A 56 -11.88 0.66 11.08
C HIS A 56 -12.31 2.14 11.11
N GLN A 57 -13.57 2.44 11.42
CA GLN A 57 -14.06 3.82 11.58
C GLN A 57 -13.46 4.50 12.83
N LEU A 58 -13.34 3.75 13.93
CA LEU A 58 -12.65 4.25 15.13
C LEU A 58 -11.17 4.54 14.83
N GLU A 59 -10.49 3.61 14.17
CA GLU A 59 -9.10 3.77 13.75
C GLU A 59 -8.91 4.94 12.78
N TRP A 60 -9.86 5.15 11.86
CA TRP A 60 -9.86 6.31 10.98
C TRP A 60 -9.94 7.63 11.75
N THR A 61 -10.72 7.69 12.84
CA THR A 61 -10.78 8.88 13.72
C THR A 61 -9.40 9.17 14.32
N TYR A 62 -8.72 8.16 14.84
CA TYR A 62 -7.34 8.30 15.33
C TYR A 62 -6.36 8.75 14.24
N MET A 63 -6.47 8.21 13.02
CA MET A 63 -5.62 8.60 11.90
C MET A 63 -5.82 10.06 11.48
N GLN A 64 -7.06 10.57 11.56
CA GLN A 64 -7.35 11.99 11.30
C GLN A 64 -6.71 12.90 12.34
N GLU A 65 -6.78 12.55 13.63
CA GLU A 65 -6.07 13.31 14.67
C GLU A 65 -4.57 13.31 14.46
N TRP A 66 -3.99 12.15 14.14
CA TRP A 66 -2.57 12.02 13.84
C TRP A 66 -2.17 12.90 12.65
N PHE A 67 -2.98 12.96 11.60
CA PHE A 67 -2.74 13.83 10.44
C PHE A 67 -2.59 15.30 10.80
N HIS A 68 -3.47 15.80 11.68
CA HIS A 68 -3.41 17.19 12.14
C HIS A 68 -2.23 17.41 13.10
N LYS A 69 -1.96 16.49 14.03
CA LYS A 69 -0.88 16.60 15.03
C LYS A 69 0.53 16.51 14.42
N SER A 70 0.68 15.87 13.26
CA SER A 70 1.96 15.68 12.57
C SER A 70 2.18 16.65 11.40
N SER A 71 1.32 17.67 11.23
CA SER A 71 1.39 18.65 10.15
C SER A 71 1.59 18.04 8.74
N ILE A 72 0.96 16.89 8.50
CA ILE A 72 1.21 16.07 7.29
C ILE A 72 0.87 16.84 6.00
N SER A 73 -0.09 17.76 6.06
CA SER A 73 -0.49 18.61 4.95
C SER A 73 0.63 19.52 4.44
N GLU A 74 1.59 19.90 5.28
CA GLU A 74 2.72 20.77 4.90
C GLU A 74 3.68 20.08 3.92
N PHE A 75 3.64 18.75 3.85
CA PHE A 75 4.43 17.94 2.91
C PHE A 75 3.71 17.67 1.59
N GLY A 76 2.59 18.36 1.31
CA GLY A 76 1.79 18.20 0.10
C GLY A 76 0.91 16.95 0.10
N ILE A 77 0.69 16.33 1.26
CA ILE A 77 -0.12 15.12 1.41
C ILE A 77 -1.52 15.52 1.92
N SER A 78 -2.55 15.21 1.13
CA SER A 78 -3.93 15.57 1.49
C SER A 78 -4.56 14.57 2.47
N LYS A 79 -5.66 14.97 3.11
CA LYS A 79 -6.49 14.04 3.90
C LYS A 79 -7.06 12.89 3.05
N ARG A 80 -7.27 13.12 1.74
CA ARG A 80 -7.70 12.08 0.78
C ARG A 80 -6.58 11.05 0.54
N ASP A 81 -5.32 11.49 0.46
CA ASP A 81 -4.17 10.59 0.39
C ASP A 81 -4.07 9.68 1.60
N LEU A 82 -4.24 10.25 2.79
CA LEU A 82 -4.29 9.50 4.05
C LEU A 82 -5.42 8.47 4.06
N LEU A 83 -6.63 8.88 3.66
CA LEU A 83 -7.79 8.00 3.61
C LEU A 83 -7.58 6.83 2.65
N ARG A 84 -6.96 7.08 1.50
CA ARG A 84 -6.63 6.03 0.53
C ARG A 84 -5.60 5.05 1.08
N ALA A 85 -4.52 5.54 1.69
CA ALA A 85 -3.52 4.69 2.35
C ALA A 85 -4.16 3.83 3.44
N PHE A 86 -5.01 4.43 4.29
CA PHE A 86 -5.73 3.73 5.34
C PHE A 86 -6.70 2.68 4.77
N PHE A 87 -7.45 3.02 3.72
CA PHE A 87 -8.33 2.10 3.03
C PHE A 87 -7.59 0.89 2.47
N LEU A 88 -6.44 1.09 1.81
CA LEU A 88 -5.65 -0.02 1.27
C LEU A 88 -5.16 -0.96 2.38
N ALA A 89 -4.73 -0.41 3.52
CA ALA A 89 -4.35 -1.19 4.69
C ALA A 89 -5.54 -1.95 5.28
N ALA A 90 -6.66 -1.27 5.52
CA ALA A 90 -7.85 -1.85 6.15
C ALA A 90 -8.54 -2.89 5.27
N ALA A 91 -8.61 -2.66 3.95
CA ALA A 91 -9.16 -3.59 2.96
C ALA A 91 -8.35 -4.90 2.86
N THR A 92 -7.08 -4.85 3.26
CA THR A 92 -6.11 -5.96 3.16
C THR A 92 -5.97 -6.70 4.50
N ILE A 93 -5.67 -5.98 5.59
CA ILE A 93 -5.54 -6.50 6.95
C ILE A 93 -6.80 -6.15 7.76
N PHE A 94 -7.91 -6.81 7.47
CA PHE A 94 -9.22 -6.40 8.01
C PHE A 94 -9.51 -6.85 9.44
N LYS A 95 -8.88 -7.94 9.91
CA LYS A 95 -9.17 -8.57 11.20
C LYS A 95 -9.06 -7.54 12.35
N PRO A 96 -10.06 -7.39 13.24
CA PRO A 96 -10.06 -6.35 14.26
C PRO A 96 -8.79 -6.33 15.12
N LYS A 97 -8.30 -7.51 15.52
CA LYS A 97 -7.10 -7.67 16.37
C LYS A 97 -5.78 -7.18 15.75
N ARG A 98 -5.74 -6.94 14.43
CA ARG A 98 -4.53 -6.54 13.69
C ARG A 98 -4.46 -5.01 13.47
N THR A 99 -4.89 -4.23 14.47
CA THR A 99 -4.92 -2.76 14.41
C THR A 99 -3.53 -2.17 14.22
N LEU A 100 -2.54 -2.63 14.99
CA LEU A 100 -1.17 -2.13 14.92
C LEU A 100 -0.61 -2.23 13.50
N GLU A 101 -0.86 -3.34 12.82
CA GLU A 101 -0.37 -3.60 11.47
C GLU A 101 -1.05 -2.69 10.44
N ARG A 102 -2.36 -2.42 10.57
CA ARG A 102 -3.04 -1.43 9.70
C ARG A 102 -2.52 -0.01 9.91
N LEU A 103 -2.32 0.38 11.17
CA LEU A 103 -1.85 1.72 11.51
C LEU A 103 -0.41 1.92 11.05
N VAL A 104 0.49 0.96 11.31
CA VAL A 104 1.88 1.06 10.85
C VAL A 104 1.97 1.00 9.33
N TRP A 105 1.15 0.19 8.65
CA TRP A 105 1.06 0.20 7.19
C TRP A 105 0.82 1.61 6.68
N THR A 106 -0.24 2.24 7.21
CA THR A 106 -0.69 3.56 6.77
C THR A 106 0.36 4.62 7.09
N LYS A 107 0.89 4.63 8.32
CA LYS A 107 1.89 5.60 8.74
C LYS A 107 3.19 5.46 7.97
N THR A 108 3.67 4.25 7.72
CA THR A 108 4.88 3.99 6.91
C THR A 108 4.74 4.56 5.51
N GLN A 109 3.61 4.32 4.83
CA GLN A 109 3.36 4.90 3.49
C GLN A 109 3.33 6.43 3.51
N ILE A 110 2.75 7.04 4.54
CA ILE A 110 2.65 8.50 4.62
C ILE A 110 4.01 9.12 4.96
N VAL A 111 4.73 8.56 5.92
CA VAL A 111 6.04 9.05 6.34
C VAL A 111 7.08 8.86 5.23
N SER A 112 7.09 7.74 4.50
CA SER A 112 7.98 7.57 3.33
C SER A 112 7.71 8.63 2.26
N ARG A 113 6.43 8.97 2.03
CA ARG A 113 6.04 10.07 1.13
C ARG A 113 6.44 11.44 1.66
N MET A 114 6.31 11.70 2.96
CA MET A 114 6.76 12.95 3.58
C MET A 114 8.27 13.13 3.36
N ILE A 115 9.07 12.09 3.65
CA ILE A 115 10.52 12.08 3.41
C ILE A 115 10.83 12.32 1.92
N THR A 116 10.21 11.55 1.04
CA THR A 116 10.44 11.68 -0.41
C THR A 116 10.06 13.07 -0.93
N SER A 117 8.94 13.64 -0.47
CA SER A 117 8.49 14.99 -0.79
C SER A 117 9.51 16.04 -0.31
N PHE A 118 9.92 15.94 0.96
CA PHE A 118 10.91 16.83 1.57
C PHE A 118 12.24 16.83 0.81
N LEU A 119 12.75 15.66 0.42
CA LEU A 119 14.00 15.55 -0.33
C LEU A 119 13.88 16.08 -1.77
N ASN A 120 12.73 15.84 -2.43
CA ASN A 120 12.49 16.24 -3.82
C ASN A 120 12.11 17.71 -4.01
N HIS A 121 11.65 18.42 -2.97
CA HIS A 121 11.47 19.87 -3.04
C HIS A 121 12.84 20.56 -3.14
N GLY A 122 13.32 20.67 -4.39
CA GLY A 122 14.70 20.95 -4.79
C GLY A 122 15.20 22.39 -4.66
N THR A 123 14.33 23.37 -4.37
CA THR A 123 14.68 24.79 -4.53
C THR A 123 14.47 25.69 -3.30
N ALA A 124 13.84 25.19 -2.23
CA ALA A 124 13.51 26.00 -1.05
C ALA A 124 14.24 25.60 0.25
N LEU A 125 14.97 24.49 0.26
CA LEU A 125 15.64 23.94 1.45
C LEU A 125 17.16 24.07 1.32
N SER A 126 17.84 24.41 2.41
CA SER A 126 19.31 24.48 2.42
C SER A 126 19.91 23.09 2.20
N LEU A 127 21.09 23.04 1.57
CA LEU A 127 21.85 21.79 1.39
C LEU A 127 22.09 21.07 2.72
N ASP A 128 22.21 21.84 3.81
CA ASP A 128 22.43 21.36 5.17
C ASP A 128 21.21 20.58 5.72
N GLN A 129 19.99 21.07 5.50
CA GLN A 129 18.76 20.38 5.94
C GLN A 129 18.61 19.01 5.27
N LYS A 130 18.91 18.92 3.97
CA LYS A 130 18.85 17.65 3.24
C LYS A 130 19.96 16.70 3.68
N SER A 131 21.18 17.21 3.82
CA SER A 131 22.31 16.43 4.32
C SER A 131 21.99 15.79 5.66
N LEU A 132 21.49 16.57 6.63
CA LEU A 132 21.18 16.08 7.97
C LEU A 132 20.02 15.07 8.00
N VAL A 133 18.92 15.27 7.25
CA VAL A 133 17.85 14.26 7.16
C VAL A 133 18.37 12.95 6.56
N THR A 134 19.33 13.05 5.63
CA THR A 134 19.94 11.85 5.05
C THR A 134 20.96 11.20 6.01
N GLN A 135 21.55 11.92 6.98
CA GLN A 135 22.48 11.36 7.97
C GLN A 135 21.82 10.33 8.88
N ILE A 136 20.51 10.46 9.12
CA ILE A 136 19.70 9.50 9.89
C ILE A 136 19.77 8.10 9.29
N GLY A 137 19.88 8.00 7.96
CA GLY A 137 20.07 6.71 7.31
C GLY A 137 21.34 5.98 7.75
N HIS A 138 22.37 6.68 8.24
CA HIS A 138 23.65 6.11 8.65
C HIS A 138 23.72 5.77 10.14
N ASN A 139 23.10 6.56 11.01
CA ASN A 139 23.07 6.28 12.45
C ASN A 139 21.74 6.71 13.09
N PHE A 140 20.86 5.75 13.32
CA PHE A 140 19.60 6.00 14.04
C PHE A 140 19.80 6.10 15.55
N ASP A 141 20.97 5.75 16.10
CA ASP A 141 21.22 5.86 17.54
C ASP A 141 21.39 7.32 17.97
N ASP A 142 21.79 8.20 17.04
CA ASP A 142 21.92 9.65 17.27
C ASP A 142 20.62 10.42 16.94
N LEU A 143 19.49 9.73 16.70
CA LEU A 143 18.26 10.36 16.20
C LEU A 143 17.74 11.46 17.15
N ASP A 144 17.85 11.29 18.47
CA ASP A 144 17.42 12.30 19.44
C ASP A 144 18.31 13.56 19.39
N GLU A 145 19.63 13.39 19.18
CA GLU A 145 20.58 14.50 19.02
C GLU A 145 20.32 15.26 17.71
N ILE A 146 20.09 14.52 16.62
CA ILE A 146 19.74 15.11 15.32
C ILE A 146 18.40 15.87 15.40
N ILE A 147 17.41 15.34 16.11
CA ILE A 147 16.13 16.03 16.34
C ILE A 147 16.34 17.33 17.12
N GLY A 148 17.13 17.30 18.20
CA GLY A 148 17.45 18.50 18.98
C GLY A 148 18.16 19.57 18.15
N ALA A 149 19.13 19.17 17.31
CA ALA A 149 19.80 20.07 16.38
C ALA A 149 18.85 20.64 15.29
N MET A 150 17.70 20.00 15.07
CA MET A 150 16.70 20.37 14.07
C MET A 150 15.46 21.06 14.61
N GLU A 151 15.37 21.30 15.92
CA GLU A 151 14.17 21.88 16.55
C GLU A 151 13.82 23.25 15.94
N ASP A 152 14.83 24.03 15.56
CA ASP A 152 14.69 25.33 14.90
C ASP A 152 14.46 25.24 13.37
N TYR A 153 14.57 24.05 12.77
CA TYR A 153 14.55 23.85 11.31
C TYR A 153 13.17 23.46 10.75
N GLY A 154 12.09 23.95 11.37
CA GLY A 154 10.71 23.94 10.85
C GLY A 154 10.21 22.56 10.37
N LEU A 155 10.07 22.40 9.05
CA LEU A 155 9.59 21.16 8.42
C LEU A 155 10.52 19.97 8.66
N ALA A 156 11.84 20.18 8.75
CA ALA A 156 12.79 19.11 9.00
C ALA A 156 12.58 18.52 10.40
N GLY A 157 12.52 19.37 11.43
CA GLY A 157 12.23 18.96 12.82
C GLY A 157 10.87 18.26 12.96
N THR A 158 9.85 18.77 12.26
CA THR A 158 8.50 18.16 12.23
C THR A 158 8.51 16.76 11.60
N LEU A 159 9.24 16.59 10.49
CA LEU A 159 9.42 15.30 9.82
C LEU A 159 10.09 14.29 10.76
N LEU A 160 11.20 14.69 11.38
CA LEU A 160 11.97 13.79 12.25
C LEU A 160 11.20 13.41 13.50
N THR A 161 10.51 14.36 14.12
CA THR A 161 9.66 14.10 15.28
C THR A 161 8.53 13.14 14.92
N THR A 162 7.94 13.28 13.74
CA THR A 162 6.89 12.35 13.25
C THR A 162 7.46 10.96 13.00
N PHE A 163 8.65 10.87 12.43
CA PHE A 163 9.36 9.61 12.22
C PHE A 163 9.76 8.93 13.53
N GLN A 164 10.27 9.68 14.51
CA GLN A 164 10.57 9.18 15.85
C GLN A 164 9.31 8.62 16.54
N LYS A 165 8.20 9.37 16.50
CA LYS A 165 6.89 8.91 17.02
C LYS A 165 6.35 7.65 16.33
N LEU A 166 6.69 7.42 15.05
CA LEU A 166 6.36 6.16 14.38
C LEU A 166 7.09 4.98 15.03
N LEU A 167 8.36 5.17 15.39
CA LEU A 167 9.20 4.13 15.99
C LEU A 167 8.96 3.94 17.49
N ASP A 168 8.59 5.01 18.21
CA ASP A 168 8.44 4.98 19.67
C ASP A 168 7.32 4.07 20.17
N GLY A 169 6.32 3.81 19.34
CA GLY A 169 5.24 2.87 19.65
C GLY A 169 5.68 1.41 19.77
N PHE A 170 6.94 1.09 19.46
CA PHE A 170 7.48 -0.26 19.48
C PHE A 170 8.52 -0.47 20.58
N HIS A 171 8.54 -1.69 21.11
CA HIS A 171 9.54 -2.13 22.09
C HIS A 171 10.95 -2.15 21.49
N ARG A 172 11.97 -2.15 22.35
CA ARG A 172 13.39 -1.96 21.97
C ARG A 172 13.85 -2.85 20.80
N TYR A 173 13.50 -4.14 20.82
CA TYR A 173 13.89 -5.09 19.78
C TYR A 173 13.24 -4.80 18.42
N THR A 174 11.91 -4.71 18.34
CA THR A 174 11.20 -4.31 17.12
C THR A 174 11.65 -2.95 16.61
N ARG A 175 11.86 -1.98 17.51
CA ARG A 175 12.35 -0.65 17.14
C ARG A 175 13.71 -0.71 16.45
N HIS A 176 14.65 -1.51 16.96
CA HIS A 176 15.96 -1.71 16.35
C HIS A 176 15.84 -2.36 14.96
N GLN A 177 15.02 -3.40 14.81
CA GLN A 177 14.79 -4.01 13.49
C GLN A 177 14.18 -3.02 12.49
N LEU A 178 13.22 -2.20 12.93
CA LEU A 178 12.63 -1.15 12.11
C LEU A 178 13.69 -0.11 11.69
N LYS A 179 14.52 0.39 12.62
CA LYS A 179 15.62 1.31 12.31
C LYS A 179 16.53 0.75 11.19
N ASN A 180 16.88 -0.53 11.25
CA ASN A 180 17.71 -1.18 10.22
C ASN A 180 17.04 -1.20 8.84
N VAL A 181 15.75 -1.55 8.76
CA VAL A 181 15.01 -1.56 7.49
C VAL A 181 14.87 -0.15 6.92
N TRP A 182 14.56 0.83 7.76
CA TRP A 182 14.47 2.23 7.34
C TRP A 182 15.84 2.76 6.88
N SER A 183 16.94 2.40 7.55
CA SER A 183 18.32 2.72 7.12
C SER A 183 18.59 2.24 5.69
N GLN A 184 18.30 0.97 5.41
CA GLN A 184 18.49 0.40 4.08
C GLN A 184 17.66 1.14 3.03
N TRP A 185 16.40 1.46 3.33
CA TRP A 185 15.55 2.23 2.43
C TRP A 185 16.10 3.65 2.17
N PHE A 186 16.58 4.33 3.21
CA PHE A 186 17.23 5.64 3.06
C PHE A 186 18.47 5.58 2.16
N MET A 187 19.31 4.54 2.29
CA MET A 187 20.48 4.37 1.42
C MET A 187 20.08 4.23 -0.05
N LYS A 188 19.07 3.40 -0.34
CA LYS A 188 18.53 3.23 -1.70
C LYS A 188 17.94 4.53 -2.24
N LEU A 189 17.25 5.30 -1.38
CA LEU A 189 16.70 6.60 -1.74
C LEU A 189 17.79 7.62 -2.14
N LYS A 190 18.93 7.64 -1.44
CA LYS A 190 20.06 8.54 -1.77
C LYS A 190 20.72 8.21 -3.10
N GLN A 191 20.79 6.93 -3.48
CA GLN A 191 21.49 6.48 -4.68
C GLN A 191 20.77 6.87 -5.99
N GLY A 192 19.69 7.66 -5.92
CA GLY A 192 19.07 8.26 -7.09
C GLY A 192 18.28 7.26 -7.92
N GLU A 193 17.82 6.15 -7.32
CA GLU A 193 16.83 5.31 -7.97
C GLU A 193 15.58 6.17 -8.27
N VAL A 194 15.41 6.46 -9.56
CA VAL A 194 14.73 7.62 -10.18
C VAL A 194 13.29 7.92 -9.70
N ASN A 195 12.67 7.14 -8.82
CA ASN A 195 11.26 7.29 -8.45
C ASN A 195 10.88 6.88 -7.02
N GLY A 196 11.62 7.37 -6.02
CA GLY A 196 11.38 7.00 -4.62
C GLY A 196 11.99 5.63 -4.33
N GLY A 197 12.47 5.42 -3.10
CA GLY A 197 13.12 4.18 -2.72
C GLY A 197 12.21 2.97 -2.92
N ASP A 198 12.72 1.78 -2.60
CA ASP A 198 12.00 0.52 -2.63
C ASP A 198 10.84 0.49 -1.59
N GLU A 199 9.78 1.25 -1.83
CA GLU A 199 8.67 1.49 -0.90
C GLU A 199 7.90 0.21 -0.57
N ALA A 200 7.81 -0.71 -1.54
CA ALA A 200 7.07 -1.96 -1.34
C ALA A 200 7.80 -2.91 -0.38
N GLU A 201 9.11 -3.04 -0.50
CA GLU A 201 9.96 -3.76 0.44
C GLU A 201 9.96 -3.12 1.82
N LEU A 202 10.15 -1.79 1.90
CA LEU A 202 10.09 -1.06 3.17
C LEU A 202 8.79 -1.38 3.91
N LEU A 203 7.67 -1.34 3.19
CA LEU A 203 6.35 -1.61 3.73
C LEU A 203 6.19 -3.07 4.16
N ALA A 204 6.59 -4.02 3.31
CA ALA A 204 6.49 -5.45 3.61
C ALA A 204 7.34 -5.83 4.83
N ASN A 205 8.59 -5.37 4.88
CA ASN A 205 9.52 -5.65 5.97
C ASN A 205 9.03 -5.00 7.28
N THR A 206 8.54 -3.76 7.22
CA THR A 206 7.94 -3.10 8.39
C THR A 206 6.78 -3.93 8.95
N LEU A 207 5.89 -4.42 8.07
CA LEU A 207 4.75 -5.24 8.49
C LEU A 207 5.16 -6.57 9.10
N ASN A 208 6.13 -7.26 8.48
CA ASN A 208 6.65 -8.53 8.98
C ASN A 208 7.30 -8.38 10.36
N ILE A 209 8.06 -7.30 10.57
CA ILE A 209 8.67 -6.95 11.85
C ILE A 209 7.62 -6.63 12.91
N CYS A 210 6.62 -5.79 12.58
CA CYS A 210 5.56 -5.41 13.51
C CYS A 210 4.63 -6.58 13.86
N ALA A 211 4.46 -7.54 12.95
CA ALA A 211 3.70 -8.77 13.20
C ALA A 211 4.51 -9.81 14.01
N GLY A 212 5.79 -9.56 14.31
CA GLY A 212 6.66 -10.47 15.05
C GLY A 212 7.15 -11.68 14.24
N LEU A 213 6.94 -11.69 12.92
CA LEU A 213 7.31 -12.81 12.04
C LEU A 213 8.83 -12.93 11.85
N THR A 214 9.57 -11.85 12.11
CA THR A 214 11.04 -11.79 12.04
C THR A 214 11.73 -11.98 13.38
N ALA A 215 10.98 -12.14 14.48
CA ALA A 215 11.55 -12.18 15.83
C ALA A 215 12.24 -13.52 16.16
N ILE A 216 11.84 -14.61 15.48
CA ILE A 216 12.33 -15.96 15.75
C ILE A 216 13.62 -16.27 14.97
N ASN A 217 13.79 -15.63 13.80
CA ASN A 217 14.93 -15.83 12.91
C ASN A 217 15.50 -14.45 12.54
N SER A 218 16.60 -14.04 13.16
CA SER A 218 17.24 -12.73 12.92
C SER A 218 17.64 -12.51 11.47
N ASP A 219 17.84 -13.59 10.72
CA ASP A 219 18.41 -13.57 9.38
C ASP A 219 17.37 -13.81 8.27
N VAL A 220 16.06 -13.86 8.58
CA VAL A 220 15.01 -14.06 7.54
C VAL A 220 15.10 -13.00 6.47
N LEU A 221 15.36 -11.75 6.84
CA LEU A 221 15.45 -10.65 5.88
C LEU A 221 16.60 -10.85 4.87
N SER A 222 17.66 -11.55 5.29
CA SER A 222 18.84 -11.88 4.48
C SER A 222 18.70 -13.21 3.73
N HIS A 223 17.63 -13.98 3.99
CA HIS A 223 17.42 -15.28 3.35
C HIS A 223 17.22 -15.10 1.81
N PRO A 224 17.82 -15.94 0.95
CA PRO A 224 17.75 -15.77 -0.50
C PRO A 224 16.33 -15.69 -1.06
N GLU A 225 15.41 -16.48 -0.50
CA GLU A 225 14.00 -16.45 -0.89
C GLU A 225 13.31 -15.13 -0.48
N HIS A 226 13.65 -14.58 0.69
CA HIS A 226 13.14 -13.28 1.13
C HIS A 226 13.67 -12.15 0.23
N MET A 227 14.97 -12.18 -0.09
CA MET A 227 15.59 -11.23 -1.02
C MET A 227 14.96 -11.30 -2.42
N THR A 228 14.60 -12.51 -2.87
CA THR A 228 13.89 -12.72 -4.15
C THR A 228 12.48 -12.12 -4.09
N LEU A 229 11.71 -12.38 -3.03
CA LEU A 229 10.39 -11.78 -2.80
C LEU A 229 10.45 -10.25 -2.78
N SER A 230 11.43 -9.71 -2.05
CA SER A 230 11.66 -8.28 -1.94
C SER A 230 11.95 -7.63 -3.29
N THR A 231 12.97 -8.15 -4.00
CA THR A 231 13.40 -7.64 -5.31
C THR A 231 12.26 -7.67 -6.33
N LEU A 232 11.54 -8.80 -6.40
CA LEU A 232 10.45 -8.97 -7.36
C LEU A 232 9.26 -8.07 -7.03
N THR A 233 8.88 -7.97 -5.75
CA THR A 233 7.79 -7.09 -5.30
C THR A 233 8.12 -5.63 -5.58
N ASN A 234 9.35 -5.18 -5.29
CA ASN A 234 9.80 -3.83 -5.60
C ASN A 234 9.75 -3.53 -7.09
N LYS A 235 10.33 -4.42 -7.93
CA LYS A 235 10.33 -4.27 -9.39
C LYS A 235 8.90 -4.07 -9.92
N ILE A 236 7.99 -4.94 -9.53
CA ILE A 236 6.58 -4.89 -9.95
C ILE A 236 5.90 -3.60 -9.46
N CYS A 237 6.04 -3.28 -8.17
CA CYS A 237 5.38 -2.11 -7.58
C CYS A 237 5.92 -0.79 -8.15
N LYS A 238 7.21 -0.72 -8.46
CA LYS A 238 7.83 0.42 -9.14
C LYS A 238 7.26 0.62 -10.54
N CYS A 239 7.12 -0.46 -11.32
CA CYS A 239 6.46 -0.42 -12.62
C CYS A 239 5.00 0.05 -12.51
N LEU A 240 4.24 -0.49 -11.54
CA LEU A 240 2.84 -0.09 -11.30
C LEU A 240 2.72 1.39 -10.89
N SER A 241 3.62 1.88 -10.03
CA SER A 241 3.67 3.29 -9.64
C SER A 241 3.99 4.22 -10.80
N LEU A 242 4.87 3.81 -11.72
CA LEU A 242 5.14 4.54 -12.96
C LEU A 242 3.89 4.64 -13.84
N LEU A 243 3.17 3.52 -14.03
CA LEU A 243 1.91 3.52 -14.78
C LEU A 243 0.89 4.50 -14.20
N ILE A 244 0.81 4.63 -12.86
CA ILE A 244 -0.06 5.61 -12.20
C ILE A 244 0.37 7.04 -12.54
N LYS A 245 1.67 7.34 -12.48
CA LYS A 245 2.21 8.68 -12.80
C LYS A 245 1.94 9.06 -14.25
N ASP A 246 2.17 8.13 -15.18
CA ASP A 246 1.95 8.34 -16.61
C ASP A 246 0.47 8.62 -16.90
N LYS A 247 -0.46 7.85 -16.31
CA LYS A 247 -1.91 8.10 -16.43
C LYS A 247 -2.31 9.48 -15.94
N LYS A 248 -1.77 9.92 -14.80
CA LYS A 248 -2.05 11.26 -14.26
C LYS A 248 -1.51 12.36 -15.18
N ALA A 249 -0.29 12.21 -15.70
CA ALA A 249 0.28 13.18 -16.64
C ALA A 249 -0.58 13.32 -17.91
N CYS A 250 -1.05 12.21 -18.48
CA CYS A 250 -1.94 12.22 -19.63
C CYS A 250 -3.30 12.89 -19.33
N TYR A 251 -3.87 12.69 -18.15
CA TYR A 251 -5.13 13.36 -17.75
C TYR A 251 -4.98 14.88 -17.71
N TYR A 252 -3.89 15.39 -17.11
CA TYR A 252 -3.62 16.83 -17.06
C TYR A 252 -3.39 17.43 -18.46
N LEU A 253 -2.81 16.67 -19.39
CA LEU A 253 -2.63 17.08 -20.79
C LEU A 253 -3.93 17.03 -21.62
N CYS A 254 -4.84 16.04 -21.44
CA CYS A 254 -6.18 16.03 -22.11
C CYS A 254 -7.06 17.16 -21.53
N GLY A 255 -6.96 17.44 -20.23
CA GLY A 255 -7.80 18.41 -19.52
C GLY A 255 -7.56 19.88 -19.91
N SER A 256 -6.38 20.24 -20.40
CA SER A 256 -6.09 21.59 -20.93
C SER A 256 -6.61 21.81 -22.37
N LEU A 257 -7.20 20.79 -23.00
CA LEU A 257 -7.73 20.85 -24.37
C LEU A 257 -9.27 20.79 -24.44
N GLN A 258 -9.99 20.92 -23.33
CA GLN A 258 -11.46 20.90 -23.29
C GLN A 258 -12.12 22.21 -23.74
N GLU A 259 -11.86 22.65 -24.98
CA GLU A 259 -12.77 23.57 -25.69
C GLU A 259 -13.63 22.89 -26.75
N ASN A 260 -13.41 21.60 -27.07
CA ASN A 260 -14.31 20.89 -27.99
C ASN A 260 -14.67 19.50 -27.47
N ASN A 261 -15.98 19.34 -27.28
CA ASN A 261 -16.71 18.18 -26.79
C ASN A 261 -16.40 16.88 -27.58
N MET A 262 -15.27 16.23 -27.29
CA MET A 262 -14.97 14.88 -27.74
C MET A 262 -14.45 14.05 -26.56
N ARG A 263 -15.29 13.11 -26.15
CA ARG A 263 -15.04 12.08 -25.14
C ARG A 263 -13.68 11.40 -25.42
N CYS A 264 -12.68 11.55 -24.52
CA CYS A 264 -11.32 10.93 -24.63
C CYS A 264 -11.39 9.37 -24.53
N GLU A 265 -12.36 8.69 -25.16
CA GLU A 265 -12.50 7.21 -25.21
C GLU A 265 -11.94 6.59 -26.51
N LEU A 266 -11.39 7.38 -27.43
CA LEU A 266 -10.94 6.89 -28.75
C LEU A 266 -9.48 7.22 -29.11
N PHE A 267 -8.56 7.18 -28.14
CA PHE A 267 -7.12 7.38 -28.42
C PHE A 267 -6.24 6.12 -28.26
N LEU A 268 -6.83 4.94 -28.04
CA LEU A 268 -6.04 3.71 -27.88
C LEU A 268 -5.90 2.85 -29.16
N THR A 269 -6.50 3.19 -30.30
CA THR A 269 -6.54 2.22 -31.42
C THR A 269 -6.15 2.65 -32.82
N GLU A 270 -5.96 3.93 -33.22
CA GLU A 270 -5.78 4.21 -34.67
C GLU A 270 -4.62 5.12 -35.12
N HIS A 271 -3.77 5.66 -34.25
CA HIS A 271 -2.58 6.39 -34.72
C HIS A 271 -1.28 5.81 -34.18
N ALA A 272 -0.98 4.61 -34.67
CA ALA A 272 0.38 4.07 -34.72
C ALA A 272 1.17 4.79 -35.82
N ASP A 273 1.50 6.08 -35.63
CA ASP A 273 2.75 6.67 -36.13
C ASP A 273 2.93 8.11 -35.61
N ALA A 274 3.74 8.25 -34.55
CA ALA A 274 4.53 9.43 -34.20
C ALA A 274 5.20 9.19 -32.82
N GLY A 275 6.29 8.43 -32.83
CA GLY A 275 7.44 8.63 -31.92
C GLY A 275 7.21 8.83 -30.42
N SER A 276 6.49 7.93 -29.73
CA SER A 276 6.69 7.71 -28.27
C SER A 276 6.00 6.45 -27.73
N CYS A 277 4.98 5.91 -28.40
CA CYS A 277 4.14 4.84 -27.84
C CYS A 277 4.54 3.39 -28.22
N GLY A 278 5.84 3.13 -28.42
CA GLY A 278 6.37 1.78 -28.72
C GLY A 278 6.79 0.96 -27.49
N ARG A 279 6.62 1.49 -26.27
CA ARG A 279 7.21 0.93 -25.04
C ARG A 279 6.24 0.11 -24.16
N GLY A 280 4.95 0.07 -24.50
CA GLY A 280 3.89 -0.55 -23.69
C GLY A 280 3.83 -2.08 -23.78
N GLY A 281 3.87 -2.65 -24.99
CA GLY A 281 3.62 -4.09 -25.18
C GLY A 281 4.70 -5.04 -24.62
N VAL A 282 5.95 -4.60 -24.55
CA VAL A 282 7.06 -5.43 -24.00
C VAL A 282 7.12 -5.32 -22.48
N LYS A 283 6.96 -4.11 -21.93
CA LYS A 283 6.92 -3.89 -20.48
C LYS A 283 5.73 -4.56 -19.82
N ASP A 284 4.57 -4.60 -20.48
CA ASP A 284 3.38 -5.25 -19.94
C ASP A 284 3.54 -6.78 -19.85
N LYS A 285 4.19 -7.40 -20.84
CA LYS A 285 4.47 -8.85 -20.83
C LYS A 285 5.50 -9.23 -19.76
N GLU A 286 6.56 -8.44 -19.61
CA GLU A 286 7.55 -8.64 -18.56
C GLU A 286 6.92 -8.47 -17.17
N LEU A 287 6.11 -7.43 -17.00
CA LEU A 287 5.38 -7.17 -15.77
C LEU A 287 4.40 -8.32 -15.43
N GLU A 288 3.66 -8.84 -16.42
CA GLU A 288 2.78 -9.99 -16.20
C GLU A 288 3.57 -11.25 -15.82
N HIS A 289 4.71 -11.50 -16.46
CA HIS A 289 5.59 -12.60 -16.11
C HIS A 289 6.11 -12.48 -14.67
N ASP A 290 6.62 -11.32 -14.29
CA ASP A 290 7.10 -11.05 -12.92
C ASP A 290 5.98 -11.27 -11.89
N MET A 291 4.75 -10.82 -12.17
CA MET A 291 3.59 -11.06 -11.30
C MET A 291 3.28 -12.55 -11.16
N GLN A 292 3.37 -13.33 -12.24
CA GLN A 292 3.16 -14.78 -12.20
C GLN A 292 4.23 -15.47 -11.35
N VAL A 293 5.50 -15.07 -11.50
CA VAL A 293 6.61 -15.58 -10.68
C VAL A 293 6.39 -15.27 -9.20
N LEU A 294 5.97 -14.04 -8.86
CA LEU A 294 5.70 -13.65 -7.47
C LEU A 294 4.60 -14.51 -6.85
N VAL A 295 3.49 -14.69 -7.58
CA VAL A 295 2.37 -15.50 -7.10
C VAL A 295 2.77 -16.95 -6.93
N LYS A 296 3.55 -17.50 -7.86
CA LYS A 296 4.06 -18.86 -7.76
C LYS A 296 4.93 -19.04 -6.50
N LEU A 297 5.88 -18.13 -6.27
CA LEU A 297 6.78 -18.16 -5.10
C LEU A 297 6.02 -18.10 -3.77
N VAL A 298 4.91 -17.34 -3.73
CA VAL A 298 4.07 -17.22 -2.52
C VAL A 298 3.19 -18.45 -2.30
N LEU A 299 2.75 -19.12 -3.36
CA LEU A 299 1.87 -20.30 -3.29
C LEU A 299 2.62 -21.62 -3.13
N GLU A 300 3.91 -21.67 -3.47
CA GLU A 300 4.75 -22.84 -3.27
C GLU A 300 4.89 -23.18 -1.78
N GLU A 301 4.32 -24.33 -1.37
CA GLU A 301 4.36 -24.85 0.01
C GLU A 301 5.67 -25.57 0.36
N ASN A 302 6.59 -25.70 -0.60
CA ASN A 302 7.78 -26.53 -0.45
C ASN A 302 8.82 -25.85 0.44
N GLY A 303 9.00 -26.33 1.68
CA GLY A 303 10.26 -26.39 2.45
C GLY A 303 11.17 -25.15 2.56
N GLY A 304 10.72 -23.98 2.10
CA GLY A 304 11.51 -22.75 2.07
C GLY A 304 11.78 -22.24 3.47
N GLY A 305 12.95 -21.63 3.66
CA GLY A 305 13.35 -21.03 4.94
C GLY A 305 12.52 -19.79 5.34
N VAL A 306 11.58 -19.35 4.49
CA VAL A 306 10.72 -18.19 4.75
C VAL A 306 9.31 -18.62 5.12
N ASP A 307 8.84 -18.10 6.26
CA ASP A 307 7.50 -18.33 6.79
C ASP A 307 6.40 -17.93 5.80
N ARG A 308 5.31 -18.71 5.77
CA ARG A 308 4.19 -18.51 4.85
C ARG A 308 3.52 -17.15 5.03
N ASP A 309 3.38 -16.65 6.26
CA ASP A 309 2.76 -15.35 6.52
C ASP A 309 3.64 -14.21 5.99
N ILE A 310 4.97 -14.35 6.02
CA ILE A 310 5.91 -13.40 5.40
C ILE A 310 5.66 -13.32 3.89
N LYS A 311 5.55 -14.47 3.21
CA LYS A 311 5.23 -14.52 1.77
C LYS A 311 3.90 -13.83 1.48
N HIS A 312 2.87 -14.07 2.31
CA HIS A 312 1.56 -13.42 2.16
C HIS A 312 1.60 -11.91 2.40
N THR A 313 2.51 -11.40 3.24
CA THR A 313 2.70 -9.96 3.42
C THR A 313 3.18 -9.31 2.13
N PHE A 314 4.18 -9.86 1.45
CA PHE A 314 4.63 -9.36 0.14
C PHE A 314 3.51 -9.36 -0.89
N LEU A 315 2.75 -10.47 -0.97
CA LEU A 315 1.60 -10.58 -1.85
C LEU A 315 0.51 -9.54 -1.53
N SER A 316 0.31 -9.25 -0.24
CA SER A 316 -0.64 -8.25 0.23
C SER A 316 -0.23 -6.85 -0.18
N VAL A 317 1.05 -6.49 0.00
CA VAL A 317 1.61 -5.20 -0.44
C VAL A 317 1.44 -5.05 -1.95
N PHE A 318 1.90 -6.04 -2.73
CA PHE A 318 1.75 -6.06 -4.19
C PHE A 318 0.31 -5.76 -4.65
N LYS A 319 -0.70 -6.40 -4.04
CA LYS A 319 -2.10 -6.21 -4.41
C LYS A 319 -2.59 -4.77 -4.24
N THR A 320 -2.08 -4.05 -3.24
CA THR A 320 -2.46 -2.65 -3.03
C THR A 320 -1.89 -1.72 -4.11
N PHE A 321 -0.66 -1.98 -4.57
CA PHE A 321 -0.07 -1.28 -5.72
C PHE A 321 -0.81 -1.63 -7.02
N TYR A 322 -1.11 -2.92 -7.23
CA TYR A 322 -1.88 -3.36 -8.38
C TYR A 322 -3.25 -2.68 -8.42
N TYR A 323 -3.96 -2.70 -7.31
CA TYR A 323 -5.26 -2.03 -7.21
C TYR A 323 -5.16 -0.55 -7.60
N SER A 324 -4.20 0.17 -7.04
CA SER A 324 -4.01 1.60 -7.26
C SER A 324 -3.64 1.93 -8.70
N ALA A 325 -2.99 1.00 -9.41
CA ALA A 325 -2.63 1.16 -10.82
C ALA A 325 -3.81 0.94 -11.77
N TYR A 326 -4.78 0.12 -11.38
CA TYR A 326 -5.86 -0.32 -12.26
C TYR A 326 -7.24 0.24 -11.92
N HIS A 327 -7.39 0.96 -10.80
CA HIS A 327 -8.63 1.65 -10.44
C HIS A 327 -8.39 3.14 -10.40
N ASP A 328 -9.29 3.88 -11.05
CA ASP A 328 -9.28 5.34 -11.04
C ASP A 328 -9.72 5.89 -9.67
N ASP A 329 -9.57 7.20 -9.56
CA ASP A 329 -9.83 7.97 -8.35
C ASP A 329 -11.31 7.92 -7.90
N GLU A 330 -12.25 7.96 -8.85
CA GLU A 330 -13.69 7.95 -8.58
C GLU A 330 -14.13 6.56 -8.12
N THR A 331 -13.69 5.51 -8.83
CA THR A 331 -13.94 4.12 -8.45
C THR A 331 -13.39 3.82 -7.06
N THR A 332 -12.21 4.34 -6.75
CA THR A 332 -11.58 4.17 -5.44
C THR A 332 -12.38 4.85 -4.33
N ASP A 333 -12.88 6.06 -4.56
CA ASP A 333 -13.70 6.76 -3.57
C ASP A 333 -15.04 6.04 -3.32
N VAL A 334 -15.66 5.46 -4.36
CA VAL A 334 -16.84 4.59 -4.22
C VAL A 334 -16.53 3.34 -3.39
N HIS A 335 -15.37 2.71 -3.61
CA HIS A 335 -14.94 1.56 -2.81
C HIS A 335 -14.69 1.95 -1.35
N ILE A 336 -14.04 3.08 -1.08
CA ILE A 336 -13.84 3.63 0.27
C ILE A 336 -15.18 3.80 0.97
N LEU A 337 -16.14 4.50 0.33
CA LEU A 337 -17.46 4.73 0.89
C LEU A 337 -18.15 3.40 1.25
N LYS A 338 -18.13 2.43 0.32
CA LYS A 338 -18.78 1.13 0.53
C LYS A 338 -18.09 0.31 1.61
N VAL A 339 -16.77 0.29 1.68
CA VAL A 339 -16.03 -0.60 2.58
C VAL A 339 -15.91 -0.02 3.98
N LEU A 340 -15.64 1.28 4.12
CA LEU A 340 -15.37 1.90 5.42
C LEU A 340 -16.59 2.57 6.04
N PHE A 341 -17.55 3.07 5.26
CA PHE A 341 -18.57 4.00 5.79
C PHE A 341 -20.02 3.56 5.60
N LYS A 342 -20.30 2.63 4.68
CA LYS A 342 -21.65 2.08 4.50
C LYS A 342 -21.76 0.73 5.20
N PRO A 343 -22.57 0.55 6.26
CA PRO A 343 -22.79 -0.77 6.84
C PRO A 343 -23.51 -1.71 5.86
N VAL A 344 -23.42 -3.02 6.10
CA VAL A 344 -24.22 -4.02 5.39
C VAL A 344 -25.49 -4.24 6.19
N VAL A 345 -26.63 -4.23 5.50
CA VAL A 345 -27.97 -4.44 6.09
C VAL A 345 -28.48 -5.81 5.67
#